data_AF-A0A4W3GHH4-F1
#
_entry.id   AF-A0A4W3GHH4-F1
#
_cell.length_a   1.000
_cell.length_b   1.000
_cell.length_c   1.000
_cell.angle_alpha   90.00
_cell.angle_beta   90.00
_cell.angle_gamma   90.00
#
_symmetry.space_group_name_H-M   'P 1'
#
loop_
_entity.id
_entity.type
_entity.pdbx_description
1 polymer ?
#
loop_
_entity_poly.entity_id
_entity_poly.type
_entity_poly.pdbx_seq_one_letter_code
_entity_poly.pdbx_strand_id
1 'polypeptide(L)'
;MCYNPSYCCILALSLGPFFTRKHSNKQRVPKTITQLFSYYIYNILSHHSVKMESPRDVMLKIGEMAFTGVSHRNIIFSDEDLIKYNLQPSQFFSGFLMELVERESSEHSVVYTFPHLTIQEFVAALAQFLPQNRGNLQKRLNKAHREDDGRFEIFLRFVAGLSSPRAAQPLEEFLGPFVHPTTCAVIDWLKEKVKAQISDTATVTGKRKLLNTLHYLFESQNKALAQLTLGSVQTLTFGDDSPGKALRLTPIDCVVVSQAIGLCDTINQLDLRSCYIQEEGLQRLVPALHKFQKLQ
;
A
#
# COMPACT_ATOMS: atom_id res chain seq x y z
N MET A 1 -2.64 4.59 -13.71
CA MET A 1 -1.90 3.34 -13.38
C MET A 1 -1.70 2.42 -14.59
N CYS A 2 -2.57 2.42 -15.61
CA CYS A 2 -2.48 1.50 -16.75
C CYS A 2 -1.42 1.85 -17.83
N TYR A 3 -0.48 2.76 -17.56
CA TYR A 3 0.61 3.05 -18.51
C TYR A 3 1.76 2.04 -18.41
N ASN A 4 1.77 1.19 -17.37
CA ASN A 4 2.71 0.10 -17.20
C ASN A 4 1.97 -1.25 -17.37
N PRO A 5 2.39 -2.14 -18.29
CA PRO A 5 1.71 -3.39 -18.61
C PRO A 5 1.47 -4.32 -17.41
N SER A 6 2.39 -4.35 -16.44
CA SER A 6 2.22 -5.17 -15.23
C SER A 6 1.01 -4.73 -14.41
N TYR A 7 0.72 -3.42 -14.34
CA TYR A 7 -0.48 -2.90 -13.69
C TYR A 7 -1.75 -3.24 -14.47
N CYS A 8 -1.69 -3.33 -15.79
CA CYS A 8 -2.83 -3.77 -16.61
C CYS A 8 -3.23 -5.21 -16.27
N CYS A 9 -2.26 -6.12 -16.15
CA CYS A 9 -2.51 -7.50 -15.74
C CYS A 9 -3.10 -7.58 -14.32
N ILE A 10 -2.51 -6.84 -13.36
CA ILE A 10 -3.03 -6.77 -11.98
C ILE A 10 -4.49 -6.26 -11.98
N LEU A 11 -4.77 -5.18 -12.71
CA LEU A 11 -6.12 -4.62 -12.80
C LEU A 11 -7.11 -5.60 -13.45
N ALA A 12 -6.73 -6.24 -14.54
CA ALA A 12 -7.58 -7.22 -15.23
C ALA A 12 -7.91 -8.41 -14.34
N LEU A 13 -6.91 -8.97 -13.67
CA LEU A 13 -7.10 -10.10 -12.75
C LEU A 13 -7.93 -9.69 -11.53
N SER A 14 -7.67 -8.53 -10.92
CA SER A 14 -8.41 -8.09 -9.73
C SER A 14 -9.84 -7.63 -10.03
N LEU A 15 -10.05 -6.92 -11.15
CA LEU A 15 -11.34 -6.27 -11.47
C LEU A 15 -12.22 -7.08 -12.42
N GLY A 16 -11.64 -7.94 -13.26
CA GLY A 16 -12.38 -8.74 -14.24
C GLY A 16 -13.60 -9.49 -13.66
N PRO A 17 -13.50 -10.13 -12.47
CA PRO A 17 -14.64 -10.80 -11.85
C PRO A 17 -15.83 -9.89 -11.53
N PHE A 18 -15.60 -8.60 -11.26
CA PHE A 18 -16.65 -7.62 -10.95
C PHE A 18 -17.49 -7.22 -12.16
N PHE A 19 -16.94 -7.38 -13.37
CA PHE A 19 -17.60 -6.97 -14.62
C PHE A 19 -18.15 -8.14 -15.44
N THR A 20 -17.80 -9.39 -15.09
CA THR A 20 -18.15 -10.58 -15.88
C THR A 20 -19.20 -11.48 -15.22
N ARG A 21 -19.34 -11.45 -13.89
CA ARG A 21 -20.35 -12.29 -13.19
C ARG A 21 -21.73 -11.63 -13.25
N LYS A 22 -22.58 -12.10 -14.17
CA LYS A 22 -23.93 -11.56 -14.46
C LYS A 22 -24.90 -11.53 -13.27
N HIS A 23 -24.71 -12.36 -12.24
CA HIS A 23 -25.53 -12.34 -11.03
C HIS A 23 -24.76 -12.90 -9.82
N SER A 24 -23.99 -12.07 -9.11
CA SER A 24 -23.63 -12.36 -7.71
C SER A 24 -23.06 -11.12 -6.99
N ASN A 25 -23.92 -10.55 -6.14
CA ASN A 25 -23.65 -9.71 -4.98
C ASN A 25 -23.06 -8.29 -5.15
N LYS A 26 -23.69 -7.40 -4.39
CA LYS A 26 -23.41 -6.04 -3.89
C LYS A 26 -21.94 -5.66 -3.55
N GLN A 27 -20.93 -6.40 -3.99
CA GLN A 27 -19.53 -6.05 -3.74
C GLN A 27 -19.15 -4.82 -4.55
N ARG A 28 -18.74 -3.76 -3.85
CA ARG A 28 -18.29 -2.51 -4.47
C ARG A 28 -16.88 -2.72 -5.03
N VAL A 29 -16.65 -2.20 -6.23
CA VAL A 29 -15.33 -2.16 -6.87
C VAL A 29 -14.28 -1.62 -5.88
N PRO A 30 -13.06 -2.20 -5.84
CA PRO A 30 -11.96 -1.70 -5.03
C PRO A 30 -11.75 -0.20 -5.19
N LYS A 31 -11.68 0.52 -4.07
CA LYS A 31 -11.46 1.97 -4.03
C LYS A 31 -10.01 2.36 -3.74
N THR A 32 -9.25 1.44 -3.17
CA THR A 32 -7.89 1.69 -2.69
C THR A 32 -6.94 0.67 -3.30
N ILE A 33 -5.63 0.97 -3.32
CA ILE A 33 -4.66 0.04 -3.90
C ILE A 33 -4.58 -1.24 -3.05
N THR A 34 -4.71 -1.14 -1.74
CA THR A 34 -4.72 -2.32 -0.87
C THR A 34 -5.90 -3.23 -1.19
N GLN A 35 -7.11 -2.68 -1.37
CA GLN A 35 -8.27 -3.49 -1.78
C GLN A 35 -8.02 -4.19 -3.12
N LEU A 36 -7.46 -3.47 -4.10
CA LEU A 36 -7.15 -4.04 -5.41
C LEU A 36 -6.19 -5.23 -5.32
N PHE A 37 -5.12 -5.09 -4.51
CA PHE A 37 -4.13 -6.14 -4.31
C PHE A 37 -4.65 -7.28 -3.41
N SER A 38 -5.56 -7.00 -2.47
CA SER A 38 -6.28 -8.05 -1.75
C SER A 38 -7.08 -8.93 -2.70
N TYR A 39 -7.78 -8.36 -3.69
CA TYR A 39 -8.48 -9.16 -4.69
C TYR A 39 -7.52 -9.87 -5.66
N TYR A 40 -6.37 -9.26 -5.98
CA TYR A 40 -5.33 -9.93 -6.77
C TYR A 40 -4.86 -11.22 -6.09
N ILE A 41 -4.48 -11.13 -4.81
CA ILE A 41 -4.01 -12.27 -4.02
C ILE A 41 -5.16 -13.25 -3.75
N TYR A 42 -6.38 -12.77 -3.49
CA TYR A 42 -7.57 -13.61 -3.39
C TYR A 42 -7.76 -14.50 -4.62
N ASN A 43 -7.61 -13.94 -5.84
CA ASN A 43 -7.77 -14.72 -7.06
C ASN A 43 -6.68 -15.77 -7.22
N ILE A 44 -5.42 -15.44 -6.91
CA ILE A 44 -4.33 -16.44 -6.90
C ILE A 44 -4.64 -17.56 -5.89
N LEU A 45 -5.02 -17.20 -4.67
CA LEU A 45 -5.37 -18.18 -3.63
C LEU A 45 -6.58 -19.02 -4.04
N SER A 46 -7.61 -18.43 -4.63
CA SER A 46 -8.81 -19.15 -5.08
C SER A 46 -8.52 -20.18 -6.16
N HIS A 47 -7.57 -19.91 -7.05
CA HIS A 47 -7.21 -20.83 -8.14
C HIS A 47 -6.14 -21.87 -7.75
N HIS A 48 -5.28 -21.57 -6.77
CA HIS A 48 -4.12 -22.41 -6.45
C HIS A 48 -4.15 -23.04 -5.03
N SER A 49 -5.06 -22.63 -4.14
CA SER A 49 -5.10 -23.11 -2.74
C SER A 49 -5.44 -24.58 -2.55
N VAL A 50 -6.16 -25.21 -3.50
CA VAL A 50 -6.59 -26.63 -3.42
C VAL A 50 -5.41 -27.61 -3.27
N LYS A 51 -4.19 -27.19 -3.63
CA LYS A 51 -2.98 -28.01 -3.59
C LYS A 51 -2.08 -27.74 -2.37
N MET A 52 -2.57 -27.03 -1.36
CA MET A 52 -1.78 -26.63 -0.20
C MET A 52 -2.28 -27.22 1.12
N GLU A 53 -1.36 -27.56 2.00
CA GLU A 53 -1.67 -27.94 3.38
C GLU A 53 -2.00 -26.73 4.28
N SER A 54 -1.35 -25.57 4.07
CA SER A 54 -1.61 -24.34 4.82
C SER A 54 -1.28 -23.06 4.01
N PRO A 55 -2.29 -22.42 3.37
CA PRO A 55 -2.11 -21.14 2.65
C PRO A 55 -1.50 -20.03 3.51
N ARG A 56 -1.87 -20.00 4.80
CA ARG A 56 -1.36 -19.01 5.76
C ARG A 56 0.14 -19.16 5.99
N ASP A 57 0.63 -20.38 6.20
CA ASP A 57 2.05 -20.59 6.54
C ASP A 57 2.95 -20.30 5.36
N VAL A 58 2.54 -20.68 4.14
CA VAL A 58 3.30 -20.33 2.94
C VAL A 58 3.28 -18.82 2.71
N MET A 59 2.14 -18.14 2.93
CA MET A 59 2.05 -16.68 2.84
C MET A 59 3.00 -15.98 3.83
N LEU A 60 3.11 -16.50 5.05
CA LEU A 60 4.08 -16.01 6.04
C LEU A 60 5.52 -16.20 5.54
N LYS A 61 5.88 -17.39 5.07
CA LYS A 61 7.24 -17.69 4.59
C LYS A 61 7.64 -16.82 3.38
N ILE A 62 6.80 -16.79 2.35
CA ILE A 62 7.07 -16.01 1.13
C ILE A 62 7.06 -14.50 1.42
N GLY A 63 6.22 -14.03 2.34
CA GLY A 63 6.19 -12.63 2.74
C GLY A 63 7.34 -12.20 3.63
N GLU A 64 7.91 -13.09 4.47
CA GLU A 64 9.16 -12.80 5.19
C GLU A 64 10.35 -12.69 4.22
N MET A 65 10.40 -13.54 3.19
CA MET A 65 11.35 -13.41 2.08
C MET A 65 11.15 -12.08 1.35
N ALA A 66 9.91 -11.76 0.98
CA ALA A 66 9.56 -10.50 0.31
C ALA A 66 9.96 -9.27 1.13
N PHE A 67 9.69 -9.27 2.44
CA PHE A 67 10.05 -8.18 3.35
C PHE A 67 11.56 -7.99 3.45
N THR A 68 12.31 -9.10 3.47
CA THR A 68 13.78 -9.06 3.42
C THR A 68 14.25 -8.49 2.08
N GLY A 69 13.62 -8.86 0.97
CA GLY A 69 13.88 -8.29 -0.34
C GLY A 69 13.64 -6.78 -0.38
N VAL A 70 12.48 -6.30 0.09
CA VAL A 70 12.17 -4.86 0.18
C VAL A 70 13.20 -4.12 1.05
N SER A 71 13.58 -4.73 2.19
CA SER A 71 14.55 -4.14 3.12
C SER A 71 15.94 -3.93 2.50
N HIS A 72 16.37 -4.83 1.62
CA HIS A 72 17.69 -4.81 0.97
C HIS A 72 17.62 -4.38 -0.50
N ARG A 73 16.45 -3.92 -0.99
CA ARG A 73 16.20 -3.58 -2.40
C ARG A 73 16.50 -4.73 -3.37
N ASN A 74 16.30 -5.96 -2.91
CA ASN A 74 16.44 -7.15 -3.72
C ASN A 74 15.09 -7.57 -4.32
N ILE A 75 15.09 -7.88 -5.62
CA ILE A 75 13.91 -8.34 -6.39
C ILE A 75 14.13 -9.72 -7.03
N ILE A 76 15.35 -10.26 -6.95
CA ILE A 76 15.76 -11.55 -7.52
C ILE A 76 16.12 -12.48 -6.36
N PHE A 77 15.52 -13.65 -6.31
CA PHE A 77 15.74 -14.64 -5.24
C PHE A 77 16.34 -15.91 -5.84
N SER A 78 17.34 -16.49 -5.18
CA SER A 78 17.96 -17.75 -5.61
C SER A 78 17.27 -18.97 -4.97
N ASP A 79 17.66 -20.18 -5.38
CA ASP A 79 17.27 -21.41 -4.67
C ASP A 79 17.71 -21.39 -3.19
N GLU A 80 18.85 -20.77 -2.87
CA GLU A 80 19.35 -20.63 -1.50
C GLU A 80 18.40 -19.78 -0.64
N ASP A 81 17.84 -18.71 -1.22
CA ASP A 81 16.81 -17.91 -0.55
C ASP A 81 15.57 -18.76 -0.28
N LEU A 82 15.11 -19.57 -1.23
CA LEU A 82 13.95 -20.44 -1.03
C LEU A 82 14.17 -21.44 0.10
N ILE A 83 15.34 -22.09 0.11
CA ILE A 83 15.74 -23.02 1.16
C ILE A 83 15.76 -22.32 2.53
N LYS A 84 16.35 -21.12 2.60
CA LYS A 84 16.42 -20.31 3.83
C LYS A 84 15.05 -20.01 4.44
N TYR A 85 14.03 -19.76 3.60
CA TYR A 85 12.67 -19.50 4.07
C TYR A 85 11.78 -20.76 4.13
N ASN A 86 12.36 -21.96 3.95
CA ASN A 86 11.64 -23.24 3.90
C ASN A 86 10.50 -23.23 2.87
N LEU A 87 10.77 -22.66 1.71
CA LEU A 87 9.93 -22.65 0.52
C LEU A 87 10.40 -23.74 -0.44
N GLN A 88 9.45 -24.44 -1.05
CA GLN A 88 9.72 -25.44 -2.08
C GLN A 88 9.03 -25.00 -3.36
N PRO A 89 9.71 -25.05 -4.52
CA PRO A 89 9.06 -24.83 -5.80
C PRO A 89 7.82 -25.72 -5.92
N SER A 90 6.68 -25.10 -6.17
CA SER A 90 5.39 -25.78 -6.27
C SER A 90 4.47 -24.98 -7.18
N GLN A 91 3.39 -25.61 -7.68
CA GLN A 91 2.44 -24.92 -8.53
C GLN A 91 1.76 -23.74 -7.80
N PHE A 92 1.68 -23.76 -6.47
CA PHE A 92 1.22 -22.61 -5.69
C PHE A 92 2.24 -21.46 -5.73
N PHE A 93 3.51 -21.78 -5.49
CA PHE A 93 4.61 -20.83 -5.53
C PHE A 93 4.70 -20.13 -6.90
N SER A 94 4.46 -20.86 -8.00
CA SER A 94 4.39 -20.29 -9.36
C SER A 94 3.26 -19.28 -9.56
N GLY A 95 2.24 -19.27 -8.68
CA GLY A 95 1.19 -18.25 -8.69
C GLY A 95 1.65 -16.89 -8.14
N PHE A 96 2.74 -16.85 -7.36
CA PHE A 96 3.28 -15.63 -6.74
C PHE A 96 4.62 -15.19 -7.33
N LEU A 97 5.41 -16.15 -7.81
CA LEU A 97 6.76 -15.93 -8.31
C LEU A 97 6.90 -16.50 -9.72
N MET A 98 7.63 -15.76 -10.56
CA MET A 98 8.07 -16.18 -11.88
C MET A 98 9.44 -16.81 -11.77
N GLU A 99 9.60 -17.96 -12.41
CA GLU A 99 10.87 -18.66 -12.56
C GLU A 99 11.57 -18.17 -13.83
N LEU A 100 12.84 -17.78 -13.70
CA LEU A 100 13.67 -17.27 -14.79
C LEU A 100 14.96 -18.08 -14.85
N VAL A 101 15.34 -18.50 -16.05
CA VAL A 101 16.63 -19.18 -16.29
C VAL A 101 17.71 -18.11 -16.48
N GLU A 102 18.70 -18.12 -15.59
CA GLU A 102 19.88 -17.28 -15.70
C GLU A 102 20.84 -17.93 -16.72
N ARG A 103 21.13 -17.20 -17.80
CA ARG A 103 21.91 -17.73 -18.94
C ARG A 103 23.40 -17.41 -18.87
N GLU A 104 23.85 -16.70 -17.84
CA GLU A 104 25.22 -16.16 -17.75
C GLU A 104 26.22 -17.10 -17.06
N SER A 105 25.74 -18.17 -16.41
CA SER A 105 26.54 -19.21 -15.76
C SER A 105 26.68 -20.44 -16.65
N SER A 106 27.82 -21.14 -16.56
CA SER A 106 28.07 -22.43 -17.24
C SER A 106 27.15 -23.56 -16.76
N GLU A 107 26.49 -23.35 -15.61
CA GLU A 107 25.41 -24.16 -15.06
C GLU A 107 24.13 -23.33 -15.15
N HIS A 108 23.06 -23.85 -15.74
CA HIS A 108 21.78 -23.14 -15.81
C HIS A 108 21.23 -22.92 -14.38
N SER A 109 21.48 -21.76 -13.78
CA SER A 109 20.90 -21.38 -12.49
C SER A 109 19.48 -20.84 -12.67
N VAL A 110 18.59 -21.20 -11.76
CA VAL A 110 17.21 -20.72 -11.74
C VAL A 110 17.08 -19.62 -10.69
N VAL A 111 16.45 -18.51 -11.07
CA VAL A 111 16.14 -17.41 -10.17
C VAL A 111 14.65 -17.10 -10.17
N TYR A 112 14.18 -16.52 -9.08
CA TYR A 112 12.75 -16.25 -8.85
C TYR A 112 12.52 -14.75 -8.65
N THR A 113 11.44 -14.24 -9.24
CA THR A 113 11.04 -12.83 -9.10
C THR A 113 9.55 -12.71 -8.87
N PHE A 114 9.11 -11.71 -8.12
CA PHE A 114 7.68 -11.37 -8.12
C PHE A 114 7.32 -10.74 -9.48
N PRO A 115 6.10 -10.97 -10.01
CA PRO A 115 5.68 -10.37 -11.28
C PRO A 115 5.78 -8.83 -11.32
N HIS A 116 5.74 -8.20 -10.14
CA HIS A 116 5.99 -6.77 -9.97
C HIS A 116 6.44 -6.46 -8.54
N LEU A 117 7.29 -5.45 -8.34
CA LEU A 117 7.76 -5.01 -7.01
C LEU A 117 6.60 -4.70 -6.06
N THR A 118 5.54 -4.06 -6.55
CA THR A 118 4.35 -3.77 -5.72
C THR A 118 3.66 -5.04 -5.20
N ILE A 119 3.74 -6.17 -5.91
CA ILE A 119 3.23 -7.46 -5.39
C ILE A 119 4.14 -7.95 -4.26
N GLN A 120 5.46 -7.87 -4.44
CA GLN A 120 6.43 -8.18 -3.38
C GLN A 120 6.16 -7.33 -2.12
N GLU A 121 5.94 -6.02 -2.27
CA GLU A 121 5.63 -5.12 -1.16
C GLU A 121 4.30 -5.44 -0.47
N PHE A 122 3.29 -5.86 -1.24
CA PHE A 122 2.00 -6.28 -0.68
C PHE A 122 2.11 -7.59 0.12
N VAL A 123 2.79 -8.58 -0.45
CA VAL A 123 3.03 -9.88 0.19
C VAL A 123 3.89 -9.72 1.44
N ALA A 124 4.88 -8.82 1.41
CA ALA A 124 5.63 -8.40 2.59
C ALA A 124 4.71 -7.78 3.65
N ALA A 125 3.84 -6.84 3.27
CA ALA A 125 2.91 -6.19 4.20
C ALA A 125 1.97 -7.21 4.87
N LEU A 126 1.47 -8.19 4.11
CA LEU A 126 0.66 -9.28 4.65
C LEU A 126 1.40 -10.09 5.71
N ALA A 127 2.62 -10.57 5.41
CA ALA A 127 3.38 -11.35 6.37
C ALA A 127 3.74 -10.57 7.65
N GLN A 128 3.93 -9.25 7.54
CA GLN A 128 4.13 -8.43 8.74
C GLN A 128 2.85 -8.19 9.55
N PHE A 129 1.68 -8.23 8.91
CA PHE A 129 0.37 -7.97 9.52
C PHE A 129 -0.27 -9.23 10.15
N LEU A 130 -0.05 -10.41 9.58
CA LEU A 130 -0.66 -11.67 10.02
C LEU A 130 -0.24 -12.19 11.43
N PRO A 131 0.99 -11.98 11.92
CA PRO A 131 1.42 -12.48 13.23
C PRO A 131 0.75 -11.75 14.41
N GLN A 132 0.58 -12.45 15.53
CA GLN A 132 -0.13 -11.92 16.72
C GLN A 132 0.74 -11.06 17.67
N ASN A 133 1.96 -10.66 17.26
CA ASN A 133 2.89 -9.94 18.15
C ASN A 133 2.89 -8.42 17.88
N ARG A 134 2.03 -7.69 18.62
CA ARG A 134 1.90 -6.22 18.52
C ARG A 134 3.22 -5.47 18.70
N GLY A 135 4.02 -5.85 19.69
CA GLY A 135 5.25 -5.13 20.06
C GLY A 135 6.31 -5.20 18.97
N ASN A 136 6.38 -6.31 18.26
CA ASN A 136 7.30 -6.48 17.14
C ASN A 136 6.85 -5.70 15.90
N LEU A 137 5.53 -5.63 15.64
CA LEU A 137 5.01 -4.90 14.50
C LEU A 137 5.31 -3.40 14.58
N GLN A 138 4.96 -2.72 15.68
CA GLN A 138 5.19 -1.28 15.81
C GLN A 138 6.68 -0.92 15.67
N LYS A 139 7.58 -1.72 16.24
CA LYS A 139 9.03 -1.53 16.08
C LYS A 139 9.46 -1.59 14.62
N ARG A 140 8.94 -2.56 13.85
CA ARG A 140 9.21 -2.69 12.41
C ARG A 140 8.64 -1.54 11.61
N LEU A 141 7.41 -1.12 11.86
CA LEU A 141 6.80 0.03 11.17
C LEU A 141 7.55 1.33 11.45
N ASN A 142 7.99 1.53 12.69
CA ASN A 142 8.83 2.67 13.05
C ASN A 142 10.21 2.62 12.38
N LYS A 143 10.83 1.44 12.24
CA LYS A 143 12.08 1.29 11.50
C LYS A 143 11.86 1.61 10.02
N ALA A 144 10.86 1.00 9.39
CA ALA A 144 10.53 1.20 7.98
C ALA A 144 10.22 2.67 7.65
N HIS A 145 9.48 3.37 8.51
CA HIS A 145 9.12 4.78 8.30
C HIS A 145 10.28 5.77 8.47
N ARG A 146 11.38 5.37 9.11
CA ARG A 146 12.59 6.20 9.24
C ARG A 146 13.50 6.14 8.01
N GLU A 147 13.27 5.20 7.10
CA GLU A 147 14.05 5.09 5.88
C GLU A 147 13.56 6.14 4.87
N ASP A 148 14.41 7.13 4.60
CA ASP A 148 14.07 8.28 3.74
C ASP A 148 14.29 8.01 2.25
N ASP A 149 14.71 6.80 1.89
CA ASP A 149 15.03 6.39 0.52
C ASP A 149 13.79 5.87 -0.25
N GLY A 150 12.61 5.96 0.36
CA GLY A 150 11.33 5.63 -0.24
C GLY A 150 10.99 4.14 -0.32
N ARG A 151 11.91 3.23 0.06
CA ARG A 151 11.73 1.77 -0.19
C ARG A 151 10.56 1.14 0.55
N PHE A 152 10.05 1.79 1.58
CA PHE A 152 8.92 1.30 2.38
C PHE A 152 7.63 2.10 2.20
N GLU A 153 7.57 3.07 1.29
CA GLU A 153 6.37 3.93 1.14
C GLU A 153 5.14 3.12 0.74
N ILE A 154 5.27 2.23 -0.25
CA ILE A 154 4.15 1.40 -0.72
C ILE A 154 3.89 0.24 0.26
N PHE A 155 4.93 -0.37 0.82
CA PHE A 155 4.79 -1.35 1.91
C PHE A 155 3.95 -0.79 3.09
N LEU A 156 4.29 0.39 3.61
CA LEU A 156 3.58 1.01 4.73
C LEU A 156 2.14 1.39 4.36
N ARG A 157 1.93 1.80 3.10
CA ARG A 157 0.60 2.06 2.53
C ARG A 157 -0.27 0.80 2.57
N PHE A 158 0.28 -0.35 2.21
CA PHE A 158 -0.43 -1.62 2.32
C PHE A 158 -0.68 -2.04 3.76
N VAL A 159 0.30 -1.93 4.66
CA VAL A 159 0.07 -2.22 6.09
C VAL A 159 -1.09 -1.39 6.65
N ALA A 160 -1.11 -0.09 6.34
CA ALA A 160 -2.21 0.79 6.76
C ALA A 160 -3.55 0.36 6.15
N GLY A 161 -3.57 -0.02 4.87
CA GLY A 161 -4.79 -0.48 4.20
C GLY A 161 -5.32 -1.82 4.72
N LEU A 162 -4.45 -2.74 5.15
CA LEU A 162 -4.85 -4.04 5.69
C LEU A 162 -5.60 -3.89 7.04
N SER A 163 -5.50 -2.74 7.70
CA SER A 163 -6.35 -2.39 8.85
C SER A 163 -7.82 -2.13 8.46
N SER A 164 -8.12 -1.98 7.17
CA SER A 164 -9.48 -1.83 6.65
C SER A 164 -10.17 -3.18 6.54
N PRO A 165 -11.37 -3.37 7.13
CA PRO A 165 -12.12 -4.62 7.00
C PRO A 165 -12.38 -5.01 5.53
N ARG A 166 -12.59 -4.03 4.64
CA ARG A 166 -12.82 -4.30 3.21
C ARG A 166 -11.61 -4.82 2.47
N ALA A 167 -10.41 -4.47 2.93
CA ALA A 167 -9.17 -4.99 2.35
C ALA A 167 -8.80 -6.35 2.96
N ALA A 168 -9.07 -6.55 4.25
CA ALA A 168 -8.80 -7.81 4.95
C ALA A 168 -9.76 -8.93 4.53
N GLN A 169 -11.05 -8.65 4.45
CA GLN A 169 -12.12 -9.67 4.31
C GLN A 169 -11.88 -10.71 3.20
N PRO A 170 -11.47 -10.36 1.96
CA PRO A 170 -11.21 -11.38 0.93
C PRO A 170 -10.09 -12.34 1.33
N LEU A 171 -9.10 -11.86 2.06
CA LEU A 171 -7.91 -12.64 2.42
C LEU A 171 -8.15 -13.53 3.64
N GLU A 172 -9.03 -13.13 4.55
CA GLU A 172 -9.37 -13.91 5.75
C GLU A 172 -9.95 -15.29 5.42
N GLU A 173 -10.57 -15.45 4.24
CA GLU A 173 -11.08 -16.73 3.71
C GLU A 173 -9.97 -17.79 3.65
N PHE A 174 -8.74 -17.40 3.30
CA PHE A 174 -7.62 -18.32 3.11
C PHE A 174 -6.55 -18.21 4.19
N LEU A 175 -6.35 -17.03 4.76
CA LEU A 175 -5.27 -16.73 5.69
C LEU A 175 -5.73 -16.76 7.16
N GLY A 176 -7.03 -16.97 7.40
CA GLY A 176 -7.66 -16.87 8.70
C GLY A 176 -7.85 -15.41 9.15
N PRO A 177 -8.49 -15.21 10.32
CA PRO A 177 -8.89 -13.88 10.76
C PRO A 177 -7.70 -12.98 11.08
N PHE A 178 -7.82 -11.71 10.70
CA PHE A 178 -6.85 -10.68 11.01
C PHE A 178 -7.12 -10.20 12.44
N VAL A 179 -6.18 -10.47 13.34
CA VAL A 179 -6.43 -10.25 14.78
C VAL A 179 -6.60 -8.77 15.10
N HIS A 180 -7.67 -8.44 15.83
CA HIS A 180 -7.98 -7.08 16.27
C HIS A 180 -6.78 -6.37 16.95
N PRO A 181 -5.98 -7.05 17.79
CA PRO A 181 -4.70 -6.56 18.27
C PRO A 181 -3.77 -5.89 17.27
N THR A 182 -3.54 -6.51 16.12
CA THR A 182 -2.64 -5.99 15.09
C THR A 182 -3.25 -4.77 14.41
N THR A 183 -4.56 -4.84 14.11
CA THR A 183 -5.31 -3.71 13.54
C THR A 183 -5.22 -2.46 14.42
N CYS A 184 -5.42 -2.60 15.74
CA CYS A 184 -5.27 -1.48 16.67
C CYS A 184 -3.84 -0.93 16.68
N ALA A 185 -2.83 -1.81 16.70
CA ALA A 185 -1.43 -1.38 16.71
C ALA A 185 -1.06 -0.54 15.48
N VAL A 186 -1.61 -0.88 14.30
CA VAL A 186 -1.44 -0.10 13.06
C VAL A 186 -2.20 1.21 13.11
N ILE A 187 -3.43 1.23 13.64
CA ILE A 187 -4.22 2.45 13.80
C ILE A 187 -3.53 3.43 14.76
N ASP A 188 -3.03 2.94 15.89
CA ASP A 188 -2.30 3.75 16.87
C ASP A 188 -1.02 4.34 16.26
N TRP A 189 -0.24 3.51 15.56
CA TRP A 189 0.95 3.96 14.84
C TRP A 189 0.60 5.04 13.79
N LEU A 190 -0.45 4.82 13.00
CA LEU A 190 -0.87 5.76 11.96
C LEU A 190 -1.33 7.10 12.56
N LYS A 191 -2.08 7.05 13.67
CA LYS A 191 -2.50 8.24 14.43
C LYS A 191 -1.29 9.06 14.86
N GLU A 192 -0.26 8.42 15.41
CA GLU A 192 0.96 9.09 15.83
C GLU A 192 1.71 9.72 14.65
N LYS A 193 1.86 8.99 13.54
CA LYS A 193 2.58 9.50 12.35
C LYS A 193 1.89 10.70 11.72
N VAL A 194 0.58 10.63 11.52
CA VAL A 194 -0.17 11.76 10.95
C VAL A 194 0.00 13.01 11.82
N LYS A 195 -0.17 12.89 13.15
CA LYS A 195 0.00 14.01 14.08
C LYS A 195 1.40 14.61 14.04
N ALA A 196 2.43 13.78 13.90
CA ALA A 196 3.81 14.25 13.80
C ALA A 196 4.09 15.00 12.50
N GLN A 197 3.55 14.51 11.36
CA GLN A 197 3.88 15.08 10.04
C GLN A 197 3.09 16.32 9.66
N ILE A 198 1.91 16.56 10.26
CA ILE A 198 1.13 17.79 10.02
C ILE A 198 1.95 19.05 10.36
N SER A 199 2.79 18.98 11.39
CA SER A 199 3.59 20.12 11.85
C SER A 199 4.93 20.29 11.12
N ASP A 200 5.36 19.29 10.34
CA ASP A 200 6.67 19.27 9.67
C ASP A 200 6.52 19.44 8.15
N THR A 201 6.13 20.64 7.71
CA THR A 201 5.92 20.95 6.28
C THR A 201 6.91 21.96 5.71
N ALA A 202 7.95 22.34 6.47
CA ALA A 202 8.94 23.33 6.05
C ALA A 202 9.92 22.79 4.99
N THR A 203 10.13 21.47 4.94
CA THR A 203 11.08 20.82 4.03
C THR A 203 10.35 19.95 3.00
N VAL A 204 10.98 19.68 1.84
CA VAL A 204 10.45 18.74 0.84
C VAL A 204 10.22 17.36 1.45
N THR A 205 11.15 16.90 2.28
CA THR A 205 11.05 15.61 2.99
C THR A 205 9.85 15.59 3.92
N GLY A 206 9.64 16.64 4.71
CA GLY A 206 8.48 16.79 5.59
C GLY A 206 7.16 16.79 4.82
N LYS A 207 7.06 17.59 3.74
CA LYS A 207 5.89 17.60 2.84
C LYS A 207 5.62 16.21 2.26
N ARG A 208 6.66 15.48 1.82
CA ARG A 208 6.52 14.11 1.28
C ARG A 208 6.04 13.13 2.35
N LYS A 209 6.58 13.21 3.56
CA LYS A 209 6.14 12.39 4.70
C LYS A 209 4.67 12.67 5.04
N LEU A 210 4.25 13.93 5.06
CA LEU A 210 2.84 14.30 5.23
C LEU A 210 1.97 13.67 4.13
N LEU A 211 2.33 13.85 2.86
CA LEU A 211 1.59 13.26 1.73
C LEU A 211 1.47 11.74 1.88
N ASN A 212 2.56 11.05 2.21
CA ASN A 212 2.56 9.60 2.46
C ASN A 212 1.63 9.22 3.62
N THR A 213 1.62 9.97 4.73
CA THR A 213 0.67 9.70 5.83
C THR A 213 -0.80 9.92 5.43
N LEU A 214 -1.08 10.87 4.53
CA LEU A 214 -2.43 11.02 3.96
C LEU A 214 -2.82 9.81 3.10
N HIS A 215 -1.88 9.26 2.32
CA HIS A 215 -2.10 8.00 1.60
C HIS A 215 -2.39 6.84 2.54
N TYR A 216 -1.67 6.74 3.67
CA TYR A 216 -1.92 5.70 4.67
C TYR A 216 -3.32 5.83 5.29
N LEU A 217 -3.74 7.05 5.63
CA LEU A 217 -5.11 7.33 6.10
C LEU A 217 -6.15 6.96 5.04
N PHE A 218 -5.91 7.34 3.78
CA PHE A 218 -6.77 6.98 2.67
C PHE A 218 -6.91 5.46 2.57
N GLU A 219 -5.81 4.70 2.57
CA GLU A 219 -5.87 3.23 2.47
C GLU A 219 -6.59 2.58 3.65
N SER A 220 -6.40 3.06 4.88
CA SER A 220 -7.10 2.54 6.05
C SER A 220 -8.63 2.63 5.93
N GLN A 221 -9.12 3.58 5.12
CA GLN A 221 -10.53 3.93 4.96
C GLN A 221 -11.23 4.21 6.31
N ASN A 222 -10.47 4.55 7.34
CA ASN A 222 -10.98 4.83 8.68
C ASN A 222 -11.31 6.32 8.80
N LYS A 223 -12.56 6.67 8.45
CA LYS A 223 -13.04 8.06 8.50
C LYS A 223 -12.97 8.67 9.89
N ALA A 224 -13.22 7.88 10.94
CA ALA A 224 -13.15 8.36 12.33
C ALA A 224 -11.71 8.72 12.71
N LEU A 225 -10.73 7.91 12.32
CA LEU A 225 -9.31 8.21 12.52
C LEU A 225 -8.88 9.44 11.72
N ALA A 226 -9.31 9.55 10.46
CA ALA A 226 -9.01 10.70 9.62
C ALA A 226 -9.60 11.99 10.23
N GLN A 227 -10.85 11.99 10.66
CA GLN A 227 -11.46 13.12 11.37
C GLN A 227 -10.74 13.44 12.68
N LEU A 228 -10.37 12.42 13.46
CA LEU A 228 -9.66 12.59 14.73
C LEU A 228 -8.27 13.22 14.57
N THR A 229 -7.61 12.96 13.45
CA THR A 229 -6.22 13.41 13.20
C THR A 229 -6.16 14.69 12.38
N LEU A 230 -7.03 14.84 11.39
CA LEU A 230 -7.05 15.97 10.46
C LEU A 230 -8.14 17.01 10.76
N GLY A 231 -9.14 16.67 11.57
CA GLY A 231 -10.34 17.50 11.76
C GLY A 231 -10.08 18.91 12.34
N SER A 232 -8.95 19.09 13.03
CA SER A 232 -8.51 20.37 13.61
C SER A 232 -7.33 21.01 12.88
N VAL A 233 -6.92 20.44 11.74
CA VAL A 233 -5.86 21.02 10.91
C VAL A 233 -6.38 22.28 10.25
N GLN A 234 -5.58 23.35 10.26
CA GLN A 234 -5.94 24.62 9.62
C GLN A 234 -5.27 24.75 8.25
N THR A 235 -4.01 24.32 8.15
CA THR A 235 -3.18 24.47 6.95
C THR A 235 -2.66 23.12 6.48
N LEU A 236 -2.75 22.86 5.18
CA LEU A 236 -2.00 21.81 4.49
C LEU A 236 -1.08 22.42 3.46
N THR A 237 0.20 22.08 3.52
CA THR A 237 1.23 22.66 2.65
C THR A 237 1.95 21.56 1.87
N PHE A 238 1.79 21.59 0.54
CA PHE A 238 2.54 20.74 -0.39
C PHE A 238 3.32 21.56 -1.41
N GLY A 239 2.90 22.81 -1.62
CA GLY A 239 3.52 23.78 -2.51
C GLY A 239 4.63 24.60 -1.87
N ASP A 240 5.26 25.44 -2.69
CA ASP A 240 6.26 26.43 -2.30
C ASP A 240 6.47 27.45 -3.43
N ASP A 241 6.94 28.65 -3.09
CA ASP A 241 7.36 29.65 -4.08
C ASP A 241 8.61 29.18 -4.84
N SER A 242 9.48 28.40 -4.19
CA SER A 242 10.63 27.76 -4.83
C SER A 242 10.20 26.41 -5.43
N PRO A 243 10.22 26.22 -6.76
CA PRO A 243 9.75 24.97 -7.37
C PRO A 243 10.49 23.71 -6.89
N GLY A 244 11.76 23.83 -6.52
CA GLY A 244 12.54 22.73 -5.93
C GLY A 244 12.12 22.34 -4.51
N LYS A 245 11.28 23.14 -3.85
CA LYS A 245 10.73 22.90 -2.51
C LYS A 245 9.26 22.47 -2.51
N ALA A 246 8.59 22.50 -3.67
CA ALA A 246 7.22 22.04 -3.84
C ALA A 246 7.19 20.54 -4.22
N LEU A 247 6.10 19.86 -3.88
CA LEU A 247 5.86 18.49 -4.34
C LEU A 247 5.13 18.48 -5.68
N ARG A 248 5.59 17.65 -6.61
CA ARG A 248 4.77 17.29 -7.77
C ARG A 248 3.65 16.35 -7.34
N LEU A 249 2.40 16.73 -7.58
CA LEU A 249 1.23 15.91 -7.22
C LEU A 249 0.63 15.23 -8.45
N THR A 250 0.48 13.91 -8.35
CA THR A 250 -0.20 13.08 -9.34
C THR A 250 -1.72 13.17 -9.18
N PRO A 251 -2.51 12.70 -10.17
CA PRO A 251 -3.96 12.62 -10.02
C PRO A 251 -4.42 11.78 -8.81
N ILE A 252 -3.65 10.78 -8.39
CA ILE A 252 -3.96 9.96 -7.21
C ILE A 252 -3.70 10.75 -5.93
N ASP A 253 -2.59 11.51 -5.87
CA ASP A 253 -2.32 12.41 -4.75
C ASP A 253 -3.46 13.42 -4.58
N CYS A 254 -3.97 13.95 -5.69
CA CYS A 254 -5.10 14.88 -5.71
C CYS A 254 -6.39 14.25 -5.14
N VAL A 255 -6.68 12.98 -5.43
CA VAL A 255 -7.82 12.25 -4.82
C VAL A 255 -7.63 12.13 -3.31
N VAL A 256 -6.44 11.76 -2.87
CA VAL A 256 -6.12 11.57 -1.45
C VAL A 256 -6.22 12.89 -0.68
N VAL A 257 -5.63 13.95 -1.22
CA VAL A 257 -5.72 15.30 -0.64
C VAL A 257 -7.17 15.78 -0.63
N SER A 258 -7.92 15.61 -1.71
CA SER A 258 -9.35 15.97 -1.77
C SER A 258 -10.16 15.25 -0.68
N GLN A 259 -9.91 13.96 -0.46
CA GLN A 259 -10.61 13.21 0.58
C GLN A 259 -10.21 13.66 1.99
N ALA A 260 -8.91 13.93 2.21
CA ALA A 260 -8.42 14.46 3.47
C ALA A 260 -9.14 15.78 3.82
N ILE A 261 -9.20 16.72 2.88
CA ILE A 261 -9.90 18.01 3.03
C ILE A 261 -11.41 17.80 3.26
N GLY A 262 -12.02 16.85 2.58
CA GLY A 262 -13.42 16.49 2.76
C GLY A 262 -13.76 16.11 4.22
N LEU A 263 -12.78 15.60 4.97
CA LEU A 263 -12.89 15.17 6.37
C LEU A 263 -12.36 16.20 7.38
N CYS A 264 -12.04 17.40 6.92
CA CYS A 264 -11.64 18.51 7.76
C CYS A 264 -12.76 19.54 7.85
N ASP A 265 -13.01 20.02 9.05
CA ASP A 265 -14.02 21.06 9.31
C ASP A 265 -13.37 22.44 9.46
N THR A 266 -12.09 22.49 9.85
CA THR A 266 -11.37 23.73 10.19
C THR A 266 -10.31 24.15 9.19
N ILE A 267 -10.07 23.35 8.15
CA ILE A 267 -9.06 23.69 7.14
C ILE A 267 -9.46 24.99 6.44
N ASN A 268 -8.58 25.98 6.49
CA ASN A 268 -8.80 27.30 5.91
C ASN A 268 -7.77 27.65 4.82
N GLN A 269 -6.61 26.98 4.80
CA GLN A 269 -5.53 27.22 3.85
C GLN A 269 -4.97 25.91 3.29
N LEU A 270 -4.82 25.87 1.97
CA LEU A 270 -4.12 24.83 1.24
C LEU A 270 -3.14 25.48 0.27
N ASP A 271 -1.86 25.14 0.40
CA ASP A 271 -0.78 25.62 -0.46
C ASP A 271 -0.39 24.53 -1.46
N LEU A 272 -0.71 24.78 -2.73
CA LEU A 272 -0.40 23.94 -3.88
C LEU A 272 0.47 24.67 -4.92
N ARG A 273 1.10 25.79 -4.53
CA ARG A 273 2.00 26.56 -5.41
C ARG A 273 3.12 25.67 -5.95
N SER A 274 3.37 25.77 -7.24
CA SER A 274 4.43 24.99 -7.92
C SER A 274 4.27 23.46 -7.78
N CYS A 275 3.05 22.94 -7.50
CA CYS A 275 2.83 21.50 -7.41
C CYS A 275 2.68 20.78 -8.76
N TYR A 276 2.69 21.52 -9.88
CA TYR A 276 2.60 21.00 -11.25
C TYR A 276 1.42 20.01 -11.47
N ILE A 277 0.27 20.32 -10.89
CA ILE A 277 -0.93 19.48 -10.96
C ILE A 277 -1.46 19.46 -12.39
N GLN A 278 -1.62 18.26 -12.96
CA GLN A 278 -2.24 18.06 -14.28
C GLN A 278 -3.75 18.28 -14.23
N GLU A 279 -4.38 18.49 -15.39
CA GLU A 279 -5.82 18.73 -15.51
C GLU A 279 -6.67 17.66 -14.80
N GLU A 280 -6.34 16.38 -14.99
CA GLU A 280 -7.04 15.29 -14.30
C GLU A 280 -6.95 15.44 -12.78
N GLY A 281 -5.78 15.77 -12.25
CA GLY A 281 -5.59 15.99 -10.82
C GLY A 281 -6.40 17.16 -10.29
N LEU A 282 -6.45 18.27 -11.04
CA LEU A 282 -7.26 19.43 -10.68
C LEU A 282 -8.75 19.08 -10.61
N GLN A 283 -9.27 18.34 -11.61
CA GLN A 283 -10.66 17.86 -11.61
C GLN A 283 -10.98 17.01 -10.37
N ARG A 284 -10.03 16.25 -9.84
CA ARG A 284 -10.21 15.47 -8.59
C ARG A 284 -10.20 16.34 -7.34
N LEU A 285 -9.52 17.49 -7.35
CA LEU A 285 -9.47 18.41 -6.20
C LEU A 285 -10.69 19.33 -6.12
N VAL A 286 -11.24 19.76 -7.26
CA VAL A 286 -12.36 20.71 -7.36
C VAL A 286 -13.48 20.45 -6.34
N PRO A 287 -13.97 19.21 -6.14
CA PRO A 287 -15.03 18.94 -5.17
C PRO A 287 -14.69 19.31 -3.73
N ALA A 288 -13.41 19.41 -3.36
CA ALA A 288 -12.97 19.80 -2.02
C ALA A 288 -12.58 21.28 -1.90
N LEU A 289 -12.36 21.98 -3.02
CA LEU A 289 -11.82 23.35 -3.01
C LEU A 289 -12.81 24.40 -2.46
N HIS A 290 -14.12 24.11 -2.48
CA HIS A 290 -15.16 25.02 -1.96
C HIS A 290 -15.07 25.27 -0.46
N LYS A 291 -14.28 24.47 0.29
CA LYS A 291 -14.11 24.64 1.75
C LYS A 291 -13.08 25.72 2.13
N PHE A 292 -12.28 26.22 1.18
CA PHE A 292 -11.17 27.11 1.49
C PHE A 292 -11.57 28.58 1.49
N GLN A 293 -11.12 29.30 2.51
CA GLN A 293 -11.13 30.77 2.51
C GLN A 293 -9.95 31.34 1.72
N LYS A 294 -8.82 30.61 1.69
CA LYS A 294 -7.62 30.97 0.91
C LYS A 294 -7.06 29.73 0.21
N LEU A 295 -6.99 29.79 -1.11
CA LEU A 295 -6.31 28.81 -1.96
C LEU A 295 -5.09 29.50 -2.59
N GLN A 296 -3.90 28.91 -2.42
CA GLN A 296 -2.64 29.43 -2.97
C GLN A 296 -1.99 28.40 -3.88
#